data_AF-A0A690LUV8-F1
#
_entry.id   AF-A0A690LUV8-F1
#
_cell.length_a   1.000
_cell.length_b   1.000
_cell.length_c   1.000
_cell.angle_alpha   90.00
_cell.angle_beta   90.00
_cell.angle_gamma   90.00
#
_symmetry.space_group_name_H-M   'P 1'
#
loop_
_entity.id
_entity.type
_entity.pdbx_description
1 polymer ?
#
loop_
_entity_poly.entity_id
_entity_poly.type
_entity_poly.pdbx_seq_one_letter_code
_entity_poly.pdbx_strand_id
1 'polypeptide(L)' 'PLKGDRNTYLDKLENMAKEQKSFILTGANGKYYGKFVILALNENRSAFVDGSGFVAQSFSMDLERDFDE' A
#
# COMPACT_ATOMS: atom_id res chain seq x y z
N PRO A 1 0.24 14.26 -13.49
CA PRO A 1 0.23 12.83 -13.85
C PRO A 1 0.81 12.63 -15.26
N LEU A 2 1.82 11.76 -15.41
CA LEU A 2 2.25 11.32 -16.74
C LEU A 2 1.01 10.76 -17.47
N LYS A 3 0.75 11.20 -18.71
CA LYS A 3 -0.45 10.80 -19.47
C LYS A 3 -0.61 9.27 -19.44
N GLY A 4 -1.72 8.79 -18.88
CA GLY A 4 -2.08 7.37 -18.82
C GLY A 4 -1.73 6.67 -17.51
N ASP A 5 -1.02 7.32 -16.59
CA ASP A 5 -0.78 6.82 -15.25
C ASP A 5 -2.08 6.95 -14.46
N ARG A 6 -2.88 5.87 -14.41
CA ARG A 6 -4.24 5.86 -13.81
C ARG A 6 -4.20 5.91 -12.28
N ASN A 7 -3.12 6.41 -11.68
CA ASN A 7 -2.85 6.44 -10.26
C ASN A 7 -3.03 5.07 -9.59
N THR A 8 -2.49 4.00 -10.20
CA THR A 8 -2.61 2.60 -9.76
C THR A 8 -1.52 2.17 -8.78
N TYR A 9 -0.86 3.13 -8.13
CA TYR A 9 0.32 2.87 -7.29
C TYR A 9 0.01 2.01 -6.06
N LEU A 10 -1.22 2.04 -5.55
CA LEU A 10 -1.64 1.26 -4.39
C LEU A 10 -2.29 -0.08 -4.73
N ASP A 11 -2.61 -0.36 -6.01
CA ASP A 11 -3.29 -1.58 -6.44
C ASP A 11 -2.55 -2.84 -5.97
N LYS A 12 -1.22 -2.80 -5.95
CA LYS A 12 -0.40 -3.92 -5.47
C LYS A 12 -0.59 -4.15 -3.96
N LEU A 13 -0.63 -3.08 -3.16
CA LEU A 13 -0.88 -3.18 -1.72
C LEU A 13 -2.32 -3.63 -1.43
N GLU A 14 -3.30 -3.17 -2.21
CA GLU A 14 -4.68 -3.66 -2.12
C GLU A 14 -4.77 -5.16 -2.40
N ASN A 15 -4.09 -5.64 -3.44
CA ASN A 15 -4.08 -7.07 -3.77
C ASN A 15 -3.38 -7.90 -2.69
N MET A 16 -2.26 -7.41 -2.14
CA MET A 16 -1.60 -8.06 -1.01
C MET A 16 -2.49 -8.12 0.24
N ALA A 17 -3.25 -7.06 0.53
CA ALA A 17 -4.21 -7.06 1.63
C ALA A 17 -5.34 -8.07 1.40
N LYS A 18 -5.86 -8.20 0.17
CA LYS A 18 -6.90 -9.19 -0.17
C LYS A 18 -6.42 -10.64 -0.04
N GLU A 19 -5.12 -10.90 -0.20
CA GLU A 19 -4.56 -12.24 -0.04
C GLU A 19 -4.59 -12.75 1.41
N GLN A 20 -4.65 -11.86 2.41
CA GLN A 20 -4.64 -12.22 3.84
C GLN A 20 -3.47 -13.16 4.21
N LYS A 21 -2.31 -12.92 3.59
CA LYS A 21 -1.07 -13.66 3.84
C LYS A 21 -0.04 -12.78 4.52
N SER A 22 0.89 -13.43 5.21
CA SER A 22 2.02 -12.79 5.86
C SER A 22 3.13 -12.51 4.86
N PHE A 23 3.62 -11.27 4.84
CA PHE A 23 4.73 -10.82 3.99
C PHE A 23 5.89 -10.32 4.85
N ILE A 24 7.12 -10.48 4.35
CA ILE A 24 8.32 -9.97 5.02
C ILE A 24 8.35 -8.44 4.94
N LEU A 25 8.53 -7.80 6.10
CA LEU A 25 8.81 -6.36 6.18
C LEU A 25 10.32 -6.14 6.36
N THR A 26 10.92 -5.51 5.36
CA THR A 26 12.33 -5.09 5.37
C THR A 26 12.44 -3.60 5.10
N GLY A 27 13.29 -2.92 5.86
CA GLY A 27 13.61 -1.52 5.63
C GLY A 27 14.52 -1.34 4.41
N ALA A 28 14.53 -0.15 3.82
CA ALA A 28 15.45 0.19 2.72
C ALA A 28 16.94 0.07 3.13
N ASN A 29 17.23 0.07 4.44
CA ASN A 29 18.55 -0.19 5.01
C ASN A 29 18.89 -1.68 5.18
N GLY A 30 18.04 -2.60 4.70
CA GLY A 30 18.21 -4.04 4.82
C GLY A 30 17.80 -4.64 6.17
N LYS A 31 17.33 -3.83 7.14
CA LYS A 31 16.88 -4.35 8.44
C LYS A 31 15.58 -5.15 8.27
N TYR A 32 15.58 -6.39 8.77
CA TYR A 32 14.39 -7.25 8.85
C TYR A 32 13.56 -6.91 10.09
N TYR A 33 12.24 -6.77 9.92
CA TYR A 33 11.30 -6.43 11.00
C TYR A 33 10.34 -7.56 11.36
N GLY A 34 10.30 -8.65 10.60
CA GLY A 34 9.37 -9.76 10.78
C GLY A 34 8.47 -10.00 9.57
N LYS A 35 7.54 -10.95 9.73
CA LYS A 35 6.42 -11.16 8.81
C LYS A 35 5.17 -10.47 9.35
N PHE A 36 4.38 -9.90 8.46
CA PHE A 36 3.17 -9.16 8.81
C PHE A 36 2.05 -9.46 7.83
N VAL A 37 0.84 -9.58 8.33
CA VAL A 37 -0.39 -9.57 7.54
C VAL A 37 -0.88 -8.12 7.42
N ILE A 38 -1.33 -7.73 6.23
CA ILE A 38 -1.96 -6.42 6.03
C ILE A 38 -3.44 -6.54 6.41
N LEU A 39 -3.85 -5.92 7.51
CA LEU A 39 -5.24 -5.95 7.98
C LEU A 39 -6.11 -4.96 7.22
N ALA A 40 -5.60 -3.75 7.01
CA ALA A 40 -6.32 -2.68 6.34
C ALA A 40 -5.37 -1.76 5.56
N LEU A 41 -5.88 -1.24 4.44
CA LEU A 41 -5.27 -0.16 3.67
C LEU A 41 -6.30 0.95 3.53
N ASN A 42 -6.01 2.11 4.09
CA ASN A 42 -6.87 3.28 4.04
C ASN A 42 -6.24 4.32 3.13
N GLU A 43 -6.94 4.69 2.06
CA GLU A 43 -6.44 5.64 1.08
C GLU A 43 -7.23 6.96 1.12
N ASN A 44 -6.51 8.08 1.00
CA ASN A 44 -7.08 9.39 0.80
C ASN A 44 -6.48 10.04 -0.46
N ARG A 45 -7.36 10.36 -1.41
CA ARG A 45 -7.06 10.99 -2.70
C ARG A 45 -7.55 12.43 -2.67
N SER A 46 -6.72 13.37 -3.11
CA SER A 46 -7.06 14.80 -3.11
C SER A 46 -6.47 15.54 -4.30
N ALA A 47 -6.89 16.81 -4.48
CA ALA A 47 -6.55 17.65 -5.62
C ALA A 47 -6.86 16.96 -6.96
N PHE A 48 -8.15 16.67 -7.18
CA PHE A 48 -8.65 16.07 -8.42
C PHE A 48 -8.54 17.05 -9.59
N VAL A 49 -8.14 16.55 -10.75
CA VAL A 49 -8.02 17.29 -12.00
C VAL A 49 -8.92 16.64 -13.03
N ASP A 50 -9.78 17.45 -13.65
CA ASP A 50 -10.77 16.97 -14.62
C ASP A 50 -10.10 16.15 -15.75
N GLY A 51 -10.65 14.95 -15.96
CA GLY A 51 -10.17 14.01 -16.98
C GLY A 51 -8.80 13.36 -16.70
N SER A 52 -8.14 13.66 -15.58
CA SER A 52 -6.73 13.26 -15.33
C SER A 52 -6.48 12.61 -13.97
N GLY A 53 -7.52 12.36 -13.17
CA GLY A 53 -7.39 11.69 -11.86
C GLY A 53 -7.09 12.66 -10.72
N PHE A 54 -6.27 12.24 -9.75
CA PHE A 54 -5.86 13.03 -8.58
C PHE A 54 -4.37 13.37 -8.60
N VAL A 55 -3.99 14.47 -7.97
CA VAL A 55 -2.60 14.97 -7.89
C VAL A 55 -1.91 14.54 -6.59
N ALA A 56 -2.68 14.34 -5.51
CA ALA A 56 -2.14 13.98 -4.21
C ALA A 56 -2.81 12.70 -3.68
N GLN A 57 -1.98 11.81 -3.15
CA GLN A 57 -2.36 10.54 -2.55
C GLN A 57 -1.67 10.41 -1.21
N SER A 58 -2.43 10.05 -0.18
CA SER A 58 -1.89 9.63 1.10
C SER A 58 -2.57 8.34 1.51
N PHE A 59 -1.89 7.50 2.27
CA PHE A 59 -2.46 6.26 2.76
C PHE A 59 -1.90 5.90 4.13
N SER A 60 -2.65 5.11 4.86
CA SER A 60 -2.19 4.42 6.06
C SER A 60 -2.44 2.92 5.93
N MET A 61 -1.63 2.13 6.62
CA MET A 61 -1.76 0.68 6.66
C MET A 61 -1.73 0.20 8.10
N ASP A 62 -2.62 -0.73 8.41
CA ASP A 62 -2.61 -1.45 9.67
C ASP A 62 -2.01 -2.84 9.40
N LEU A 63 -0.93 -3.13 10.13
CA LEU A 63 -0.17 -4.37 10.00
C LEU A 63 -0.27 -5.15 11.31
N GLU A 64 -0.57 -6.44 11.19
CA GLU A 64 -0.48 -7.37 12.31
C GLU A 64 0.77 -8.22 12.15
N ARG A 65 1.55 -8.35 13.23
CA ARG A 65 2.74 -9.18 13.21
C ARG A 65 2.33 -10.64 13.27
N ASP A 66 2.82 -11.40 12.32
CA ASP A 66 2.72 -12.85 12.34
C ASP A 66 3.83 -13.39 13.24
N PHE A 67 3.44 -13.97 14.37
CA PHE A 67 4.35 -14.57 15.35
C PHE A 67 4.57 -16.06 15.10
N ASP A 68 3.84 -16.65 14.16
CA ASP A 68 3.98 -18.06 13.85
C ASP A 68 5.20 -18.28 12.93
N GLU A 69 6.24 -18.87 13.53
CA GLU A 69 7.33 -19.58 12.85
C GLU A 69 6.99 -21.06 12.68
#